data_AF-A0ABD1IMT9-F1
#
_entry.id   AF-A0ABD1IMT9-F1
#
_cell.length_a   1.000
_cell.length_b   1.000
_cell.length_c   1.000
_cell.angle_alpha   90.00
_cell.angle_beta   90.00
_cell.angle_gamma   90.00
#
_symmetry.space_group_name_H-M   'P 1'
#
loop_
_entity.id
_entity.type
_entity.pdbx_description
1 polymer ?
#
loop_
_entity_poly.entity_id
_entity_poly.type
_entity_poly.pdbx_seq_one_letter_code
_entity_poly.pdbx_strand_id
1 'polypeptide(L)'
;MQKTLVLVDVYVLFCTLCIHRSLHVALDLNDGKPIPSQTIVIRFKEAEATVSGVVNKAMEALGNDEPIILTDSQGNQILESSGTTGSVYWKQNSRKIFVVKEAVFNQQREQRDRAKRRRSSPRDDELACLQEISEKTEDVLLTAQGLGGVAASLRCLTQLGNATKCLMVSAQQTEELKTFLNCLVCKGPMDNPVFTSCCSSLIGCWACVEHWCQTSSTCLKCRAESFTLYRVNGLAEVFAIFRDIIV
;
A
#
# COMPACT_ATOMS: atom_id res chain seq x y z
N MET A 1 16.38 -27.96 -25.21
CA MET A 1 17.01 -26.63 -25.29
C MET A 1 16.06 -25.58 -24.73
N GLN A 2 16.58 -24.83 -23.75
CA GLN A 2 16.12 -23.60 -23.09
C GLN A 2 14.61 -23.25 -23.04
N LYS A 3 14.02 -23.54 -21.88
CA LYS A 3 12.92 -22.77 -21.29
C LYS A 3 13.55 -21.60 -20.53
N THR A 4 13.74 -20.47 -21.19
CA THR A 4 14.19 -19.23 -20.54
C THR A 4 13.43 -18.10 -21.21
N LEU A 5 12.84 -17.19 -20.41
CA LEU A 5 12.14 -15.94 -20.76
C LEU A 5 10.62 -15.93 -20.55
N VAL A 6 10.14 -16.08 -19.30
CA VAL A 6 8.99 -15.29 -18.78
C VAL A 6 9.08 -15.13 -17.23
N LEU A 7 10.28 -15.07 -16.66
CA LEU A 7 10.46 -14.98 -15.19
C LEU A 7 10.87 -13.58 -14.71
N VAL A 8 11.23 -12.68 -15.63
CA VAL A 8 11.72 -11.35 -15.28
C VAL A 8 10.56 -10.38 -15.02
N ASP A 9 9.46 -10.46 -15.76
CA ASP A 9 8.32 -9.54 -15.59
C ASP A 9 7.43 -9.86 -14.38
N VAL A 10 7.38 -11.12 -13.93
CA VAL A 10 6.66 -11.50 -12.70
C VAL A 10 7.38 -10.97 -11.47
N TYR A 11 8.72 -10.92 -11.47
CA TYR A 11 9.49 -10.37 -10.35
C TYR A 11 9.31 -8.85 -10.21
N VAL A 12 9.15 -8.12 -11.32
CA VAL A 12 8.89 -6.68 -11.29
C VAL A 12 7.45 -6.39 -10.83
N LEU A 13 6.47 -7.22 -11.22
CA LEU A 13 5.09 -7.09 -10.74
C LEU A 13 4.91 -7.50 -9.25
N PHE A 14 5.74 -8.39 -8.71
CA PHE A 14 5.70 -8.74 -7.29
C PHE A 14 6.47 -7.76 -6.40
N CYS A 15 7.40 -6.98 -6.95
CA CYS A 15 8.17 -5.98 -6.19
C CYS A 15 7.32 -4.76 -5.80
N THR A 16 6.18 -4.53 -6.45
CA THR A 16 5.25 -3.42 -6.19
C THR A 16 4.22 -3.69 -5.08
N LEU A 17 4.16 -4.90 -4.51
CA LEU A 17 3.23 -5.25 -3.42
C LEU A 17 3.87 -5.19 -2.02
N CYS A 18 5.16 -4.86 -1.93
CA CYS A 18 5.87 -4.76 -0.66
C CYS A 18 5.59 -3.41 0.02
N ILE A 19 5.22 -3.47 1.29
CA ILE A 19 5.04 -2.32 2.17
C ILE A 19 6.40 -1.97 2.74
N HIS A 20 6.83 -0.73 2.54
CA HIS A 20 8.06 -0.21 3.14
C HIS A 20 7.69 0.65 4.33
N ARG A 21 8.31 0.37 5.48
CA ARG A 21 8.00 1.12 6.69
C ARG A 21 9.23 1.47 7.51
N SER A 22 9.38 2.76 7.80
CA SER A 22 10.36 3.26 8.77
C SER A 22 9.86 3.04 10.19
N LEU A 23 10.69 2.43 11.02
CA LEU A 23 10.48 2.26 12.45
C LEU A 23 11.61 2.94 13.22
N HIS A 24 11.29 3.58 14.34
CA HIS A 24 12.27 4.27 15.17
C HIS A 24 12.70 3.39 16.35
N VAL A 25 13.96 3.00 16.39
CA VAL A 25 14.49 2.24 17.52
C VAL A 25 14.75 3.20 18.68
N ALA A 26 14.22 2.88 19.84
CA ALA A 26 14.46 3.60 21.08
C ALA A 26 15.23 2.72 22.05
N LEU A 27 16.37 3.23 22.54
CA LEU A 27 17.19 2.55 23.54
C LEU A 27 16.59 2.72 24.93
N ASP A 28 16.04 3.90 25.19
CA ASP A 28 15.45 4.28 26.47
C ASP A 28 14.11 5.01 26.27
N LEU A 29 13.36 5.07 27.36
CA LEU A 29 12.10 5.79 27.48
C LEU A 29 12.30 6.92 28.50
N ASN A 30 11.87 8.15 28.19
CA ASN A 30 11.87 9.29 29.12
C ASN A 30 10.44 9.63 29.52
N ASP A 31 10.12 9.51 30.80
CA ASP A 31 8.75 9.66 31.33
C ASP A 31 7.69 8.87 30.54
N GLY A 32 8.01 7.62 30.17
CA GLY A 32 7.14 6.79 29.33
C GLY A 32 7.32 6.95 27.83
N LYS A 33 7.92 8.05 27.35
CA LYS A 33 8.00 8.36 25.91
C LYS A 33 9.30 7.84 25.28
N PRO A 34 9.24 7.14 24.14
CA PRO A 34 10.43 6.61 23.49
C PRO A 34 11.32 7.70 22.91
N ILE A 35 12.62 7.65 23.21
CA ILE A 35 13.61 8.54 22.61
C ILE A 35 14.24 7.82 21.40
N PRO A 36 14.05 8.33 20.18
CA PRO A 36 14.61 7.71 18.98
C PRO A 36 16.13 7.78 18.99
N SER A 37 16.79 6.64 18.82
CA SER A 37 18.24 6.51 18.65
C SER A 37 18.61 6.29 17.18
N GLN A 38 17.92 5.38 16.50
CA GLN A 38 18.14 5.09 15.08
C GLN A 38 16.81 4.79 14.37
N THR A 39 16.83 4.77 13.04
CA THR A 39 15.66 4.40 12.23
C THR A 39 16.01 3.23 11.34
N ILE A 40 15.19 2.18 11.38
CA ILE A 40 15.28 1.03 10.50
C ILE A 40 14.15 1.08 9.47
N VAL A 41 14.39 0.53 8.28
CA VAL A 41 13.35 0.39 7.25
C VAL A 41 13.10 -1.09 7.03
N ILE A 42 11.89 -1.53 7.33
CA ILE A 42 11.46 -2.91 7.11
C ILE A 42 10.63 -3.01 5.83
N ARG A 43 10.62 -4.20 5.24
CA ARG A 43 9.80 -4.53 4.07
C ARG A 43 8.97 -5.77 4.36
N PHE A 44 7.67 -5.70 4.09
CA PHE A 44 6.75 -6.80 4.35
C PHE A 44 5.55 -6.78 3.41
N LYS A 45 4.89 -7.92 3.26
CA LYS A 45 3.71 -8.08 2.39
C LYS A 45 2.42 -7.84 3.17
N GLU A 46 1.30 -7.72 2.45
CA GLU A 46 -0.03 -7.58 3.05
C GLU A 46 -0.34 -8.69 4.06
N ALA A 47 0.01 -9.95 3.76
CA ALA A 47 -0.19 -11.08 4.66
C ALA A 47 0.66 -11.01 5.95
N GLU A 48 1.75 -10.24 5.94
CA GLU A 48 2.65 -10.02 7.09
C GLU A 48 2.31 -8.71 7.84
N ALA A 49 1.28 -7.98 7.40
CA ALA A 49 0.89 -6.69 7.97
C ALA A 49 0.11 -6.85 9.30
N THR A 50 0.64 -7.65 10.20
CA THR A 50 0.19 -7.86 11.58
C THR A 50 1.23 -7.30 12.54
N VAL A 51 0.87 -7.07 13.80
CA VAL A 51 1.84 -6.64 14.83
C VAL A 51 2.95 -7.67 14.97
N SER A 52 2.58 -8.95 15.04
CA SER A 52 3.51 -10.08 15.06
C SER A 52 4.43 -10.13 13.84
N GLY A 53 3.89 -9.95 12.64
CA GLY A 53 4.67 -9.94 11.39
C GLY A 53 5.64 -8.76 11.33
N VAL A 54 5.21 -7.57 11.74
CA VAL A 54 6.06 -6.37 11.80
C VAL A 54 7.16 -6.51 12.86
N VAL A 55 6.85 -7.10 14.02
CA VAL A 55 7.85 -7.43 15.06
C VAL A 55 8.92 -8.37 14.48
N ASN A 56 8.52 -9.45 13.80
CA ASN A 56 9.46 -10.39 13.19
C ASN A 56 10.39 -9.69 12.19
N LYS A 57 9.84 -8.82 11.34
CA LYS A 57 10.63 -8.04 10.38
C LYS A 57 11.58 -7.04 11.04
N ALA A 58 11.16 -6.44 12.15
CA ALA A 58 12.01 -5.55 12.91
C ALA A 58 13.16 -6.30 13.59
N MET A 59 12.91 -7.50 14.15
CA MET A 59 13.97 -8.36 14.69
C MET A 59 14.95 -8.81 13.61
N GLU A 60 14.44 -9.28 12.46
CA GLU A 60 15.26 -9.64 11.29
C GLU A 60 16.16 -8.47 10.86
N ALA A 61 15.62 -7.24 10.80
CA ALA A 61 16.36 -6.05 10.39
C ALA A 61 17.39 -5.57 11.43
N LEU A 62 17.14 -5.83 12.72
CA LEU A 62 18.06 -5.48 13.80
C LEU A 62 19.17 -6.53 13.99
N GLY A 63 18.98 -7.75 13.49
CA GLY A 63 19.91 -8.87 13.69
C GLY A 63 20.11 -9.21 15.18
N ASN A 64 19.07 -8.96 16.00
CA ASN A 64 19.11 -9.16 17.45
C ASN A 64 18.10 -10.23 17.85
N ASP A 65 18.51 -11.14 18.74
CA ASP A 65 17.66 -12.20 19.30
C ASP A 65 16.87 -11.74 20.54
N GLU A 66 17.14 -10.54 21.05
CA GLU A 66 16.37 -10.01 22.18
C GLU A 66 14.94 -9.62 21.75
N PRO A 67 13.93 -9.95 22.57
CA PRO A 67 12.55 -9.63 22.25
C PRO A 67 12.30 -8.11 22.28
N ILE A 68 11.49 -7.67 21.32
CA ILE A 68 11.13 -6.28 21.13
C ILE A 68 9.62 -6.08 21.22
N ILE A 69 9.22 -4.86 21.57
CA ILE A 69 7.83 -4.41 21.59
C ILE A 69 7.71 -3.20 20.66
N LEU A 70 6.60 -3.14 19.92
CA LEU A 70 6.23 -1.95 19.15
C LEU A 70 5.40 -1.00 20.01
N THR A 71 5.75 0.29 20.02
CA THR A 71 5.00 1.32 20.73
C THR A 71 4.61 2.48 19.82
N ASP A 72 3.57 3.21 20.23
CA ASP A 72 3.24 4.52 19.66
C ASP A 72 4.20 5.61 20.14
N SER A 73 3.95 6.87 19.73
CA SER A 73 4.74 8.03 20.14
C SER A 73 4.58 8.43 21.62
N GLN A 74 3.59 7.88 22.32
CA GLN A 74 3.38 8.09 23.75
C GLN A 74 3.96 6.93 24.60
N GLY A 75 4.54 5.93 23.94
CA GLY A 75 5.10 4.75 24.60
C GLY A 75 4.04 3.73 25.05
N ASN A 76 2.86 3.75 24.45
CA ASN A 76 1.88 2.68 24.63
C ASN A 76 2.20 1.53 23.67
N GLN A 77 2.09 0.30 24.17
CA GLN A 77 2.24 -0.89 23.34
C GLN A 77 1.16 -0.94 22.26
N ILE A 78 1.58 -1.19 21.02
CA ILE A 78 0.67 -1.47 19.91
C ILE A 78 0.26 -2.93 20.01
N LEU A 79 -1.03 -3.18 20.19
CA LEU A 79 -1.60 -4.52 20.32
C LEU A 79 -2.20 -5.00 19.00
N GLU A 80 -2.17 -6.32 18.81
CA GLU A 80 -2.82 -6.99 17.68
C GLU A 80 -4.34 -6.84 17.80
N SER A 81 -4.99 -6.35 16.74
CA SER A 81 -6.43 -6.14 16.66
C SER A 81 -6.85 -6.05 15.19
N SER A 82 -8.16 -6.04 14.92
CA SER A 82 -8.66 -5.77 13.57
C SER A 82 -8.23 -4.40 13.02
N GLY A 83 -7.97 -3.43 13.89
CA GLY A 83 -7.51 -2.08 13.50
C GLY A 83 -6.00 -1.96 13.27
N THR A 84 -5.21 -2.94 13.69
CA THR A 84 -3.74 -3.00 13.53
C THR A 84 -3.29 -4.10 12.56
N THR A 85 -4.26 -4.77 11.93
CA THR A 85 -4.05 -5.78 10.89
C THR A 85 -4.28 -5.18 9.50
N GLY A 86 -3.44 -5.56 8.53
CA GLY A 86 -3.52 -5.08 7.16
C GLY A 86 -2.78 -3.75 6.94
N SER A 87 -2.46 -3.45 5.69
CA SER A 87 -1.56 -2.34 5.34
C SER A 87 -2.08 -0.95 5.67
N VAL A 88 -3.40 -0.78 5.82
CA VAL A 88 -4.03 0.51 6.10
C VAL A 88 -3.46 1.15 7.37
N TYR A 89 -3.26 0.35 8.43
CA TYR A 89 -2.67 0.84 9.68
C TYR A 89 -1.19 1.22 9.50
N TRP A 90 -0.44 0.36 8.82
CA TRP A 90 1.03 0.47 8.77
C TRP A 90 1.55 1.48 7.74
N LYS A 91 0.81 1.75 6.66
CA LYS A 91 1.19 2.72 5.61
C LYS A 91 1.00 4.19 6.02
N GLN A 92 0.37 4.45 7.16
CA GLN A 92 0.08 5.81 7.60
C GLN A 92 1.36 6.55 8.04
N ASN A 93 1.93 7.37 7.15
CA ASN A 93 3.20 8.07 7.36
C ASN A 93 3.22 9.01 8.57
N SER A 94 2.09 9.61 8.94
CA SER A 94 2.00 10.50 10.11
C SER A 94 2.09 9.76 11.44
N ARG A 95 1.79 8.46 11.48
CA ARG A 95 1.95 7.64 12.67
C ARG A 95 3.44 7.39 12.87
N LYS A 96 3.98 7.61 14.07
CA LYS A 96 5.35 7.19 14.41
C LYS A 96 5.27 5.88 15.18
N ILE A 97 6.07 4.91 14.78
CA ILE A 97 6.12 3.59 15.41
C ILE A 97 7.53 3.40 15.93
N PHE A 98 7.62 3.02 17.20
CA PHE A 98 8.88 2.81 17.88
C PHE A 98 9.10 1.34 18.17
N VAL A 99 10.36 0.92 18.11
CA VAL A 99 10.83 -0.40 18.53
C VAL A 99 11.57 -0.21 19.84
N VAL A 100 11.10 -0.86 20.89
CA VAL A 100 11.66 -0.80 22.23
C VAL A 100 12.00 -2.22 22.68
N LYS A 101 13.14 -2.40 23.36
CA LYS A 101 13.44 -3.70 23.98
C LYS A 101 12.38 -4.04 25.04
N GLU A 102 11.93 -5.28 25.07
CA GLU A 102 10.89 -5.70 26.03
C GLU A 102 11.32 -5.46 27.49
N ALA A 103 12.59 -5.69 27.81
CA ALA A 103 13.15 -5.43 29.14
C ALA A 103 12.99 -3.97 29.59
N VAL A 104 13.28 -3.01 28.69
CA VAL A 104 13.17 -1.56 28.96
C VAL A 104 11.70 -1.17 29.17
N PHE A 105 10.82 -1.70 28.33
CA PHE A 105 9.39 -1.46 28.44
C PHE A 105 8.80 -1.98 29.76
N ASN A 106 9.16 -3.20 30.16
CA ASN A 106 8.68 -3.82 31.40
C ASN A 106 9.21 -3.09 32.65
N GLN A 107 10.48 -2.68 32.64
CA GLN A 107 11.06 -1.90 33.74
C GLN A 107 10.28 -0.60 33.97
N GLN A 108 9.92 0.11 32.90
CA GLN A 108 9.12 1.33 33.01
C GLN A 108 7.69 1.07 33.46
N ARG A 109 7.07 -0.02 33.00
CA ARG A 109 5.74 -0.42 33.47
C ARG A 109 5.75 -0.67 34.97
N GLU A 110 6.74 -1.41 35.47
CA GLU A 110 6.91 -1.64 36.91
C GLU A 110 7.16 -0.36 37.70
N GLN A 111 7.98 0.57 37.18
CA GLN A 111 8.21 1.86 37.83
C GLN A 111 6.92 2.67 37.96
N ARG A 112 6.09 2.70 36.90
CA ARG A 112 4.76 3.35 36.96
C ARG A 112 3.84 2.68 37.96
N ASP A 113 3.80 1.35 38.00
CA ASP A 113 2.97 0.60 38.93
C ASP A 113 3.42 0.80 40.39
N ARG A 114 4.73 0.85 40.64
CA ARG A 114 5.29 1.18 41.97
C ARG A 114 5.00 2.63 42.36
N ALA A 115 5.08 3.59 41.43
CA ALA A 115 4.74 4.98 41.69
C ALA A 115 3.25 5.14 42.05
N LYS A 116 2.35 4.43 41.37
CA LYS A 116 0.92 4.36 41.72
C LYS A 116 0.72 3.78 43.12
N ARG A 117 1.36 2.65 43.44
CA ARG A 117 1.27 2.02 44.78
C ARG A 117 1.85 2.87 45.91
N ARG A 118 2.84 3.74 45.64
CA ARG A 118 3.41 4.66 46.64
C ARG A 118 2.53 5.88 46.90
N ARG A 119 1.60 6.20 45.99
CA ARG A 119 0.70 7.37 46.09
C ARG A 119 -0.65 7.05 46.75
N SER A 120 -0.94 5.79 47.03
CA SER A 120 -2.21 5.34 47.63
C SER A 120 -2.34 5.70 49.12
N SER A 121 -2.49 6.99 49.41
CA SER A 121 -3.08 7.52 50.65
C SER A 121 -4.59 7.72 50.43
N PRO A 122 -5.51 7.24 51.30
CA PRO A 122 -6.85 6.85 50.85
C PRO A 122 -7.91 7.95 50.60
N ARG A 123 -7.61 9.26 50.63
CA ARG A 123 -8.67 10.29 50.56
C ARG A 123 -8.47 11.42 49.54
N ASP A 124 -7.25 11.78 49.18
CA ASP A 124 -6.98 12.81 48.13
C ASP A 124 -6.77 12.20 46.73
N ASP A 125 -6.58 10.88 46.65
CA ASP A 125 -6.16 10.16 45.44
C ASP A 125 -7.34 9.88 44.47
N GLU A 126 -8.56 9.73 45.00
CA GLU A 126 -9.75 9.51 44.17
C GLU A 126 -10.10 10.77 43.36
N LEU A 127 -9.97 11.96 43.96
CA LEU A 127 -10.17 13.22 43.24
C LEU A 127 -9.11 13.45 42.16
N ALA A 128 -7.83 13.17 42.46
CA ALA A 128 -6.73 13.34 41.50
C ALA A 128 -6.81 12.33 40.35
N CYS A 129 -7.18 11.07 40.63
CA CYS A 129 -7.40 10.05 39.61
C CYS A 129 -8.62 10.37 38.75
N LEU A 130 -9.72 10.86 39.34
CA LEU A 130 -10.88 11.33 38.60
C LEU A 130 -10.56 12.56 37.75
N GLN A 131 -9.69 13.47 38.21
CA GLN A 131 -9.19 14.57 37.40
C GLN A 131 -8.35 14.09 36.21
N GLU A 132 -7.41 13.18 36.41
CA GLU A 132 -6.59 12.64 35.31
C GLU A 132 -7.45 11.88 34.28
N ILE A 133 -8.45 11.12 34.75
CA ILE A 133 -9.41 10.45 33.87
C ILE A 133 -10.26 11.48 33.14
N SER A 134 -10.74 12.53 33.83
CA SER A 134 -11.55 13.61 33.26
C SER A 134 -10.80 14.35 32.15
N GLU A 135 -9.56 14.76 32.40
CA GLU A 135 -8.69 15.42 31.43
C GLU A 135 -8.47 14.54 30.19
N LYS A 136 -8.20 13.24 30.38
CA LYS A 136 -8.07 12.30 29.26
C LYS A 136 -9.37 12.12 28.49
N THR A 137 -10.53 12.09 29.15
CA THR A 137 -11.82 12.01 28.45
C THR A 137 -12.15 13.28 27.67
N GLU A 138 -11.77 14.45 28.19
CA GLU A 138 -11.96 15.72 27.49
C GLU A 138 -11.07 15.80 26.24
N ASP A 139 -9.81 15.38 26.34
CA ASP A 139 -8.91 15.27 25.18
C ASP A 139 -9.44 14.31 24.10
N VAL A 140 -10.00 13.16 24.51
CA VAL A 140 -10.64 12.20 23.59
C VAL A 140 -11.88 12.80 22.94
N LEU A 141 -12.68 13.57 23.69
CA LEU A 141 -13.86 14.25 23.17
C LEU A 141 -13.50 15.30 22.11
N LEU A 142 -12.50 16.14 22.40
CA LEU A 142 -12.00 17.17 21.48
C LEU A 142 -11.43 16.56 20.20
N THR A 143 -10.68 15.47 20.31
CA THR A 143 -10.16 14.75 19.14
C THR A 143 -11.27 14.07 18.33
N ALA A 144 -12.28 13.48 18.97
CA ALA A 144 -13.42 12.88 18.30
C ALA A 144 -14.27 13.91 17.53
N GLN A 145 -14.48 15.09 18.11
CA GLN A 145 -15.22 16.18 17.47
C GLN A 145 -14.48 16.75 16.25
N GLY A 146 -13.14 16.87 16.31
CA GLY A 146 -12.32 17.27 15.18
C GLY A 146 -12.30 16.24 14.03
N LEU A 147 -12.48 14.96 14.36
CA LEU A 147 -12.44 13.85 13.40
C LEU A 147 -13.52 13.96 12.32
N GLY A 148 -14.71 14.45 12.66
CA GLY A 148 -15.81 14.63 11.72
C GLY A 148 -15.49 15.61 10.60
N GLY A 149 -14.85 16.74 10.94
CA GLY A 149 -14.36 17.73 9.98
C GLY A 149 -13.24 17.19 9.10
N VAL A 150 -12.28 16.48 9.71
CA VAL A 150 -11.17 15.85 8.97
C VAL A 150 -11.69 14.75 8.02
N ALA A 151 -12.66 13.95 8.44
CA ALA A 151 -13.28 12.92 7.61
C ALA A 151 -14.08 13.52 6.44
N ALA A 152 -14.72 14.68 6.62
CA ALA A 152 -15.35 15.41 5.53
C ALA A 152 -14.31 15.92 4.52
N SER A 153 -13.24 16.55 5.00
CA SER A 153 -12.13 17.02 4.14
C SER A 153 -11.44 15.86 3.41
N LEU A 154 -11.20 14.72 4.07
CA LEU A 154 -10.65 13.52 3.46
C LEU A 154 -11.59 12.94 2.40
N ARG A 155 -12.91 12.95 2.62
CA ARG A 155 -13.89 12.55 1.59
C ARG A 155 -13.83 13.46 0.38
N CYS A 156 -13.78 14.78 0.58
CA CYS A 156 -13.60 15.74 -0.52
C CYS A 156 -12.27 15.52 -1.27
N LEU A 157 -11.15 15.36 -0.55
CA LEU A 157 -9.85 15.10 -1.15
C LEU A 157 -9.79 13.74 -1.88
N THR A 158 -10.48 12.73 -1.37
CA THR A 158 -10.59 11.41 -2.03
C THR A 158 -11.46 11.50 -3.28
N GLN A 159 -12.54 12.28 -3.26
CA GLN A 159 -13.34 12.56 -4.46
C GLN A 159 -12.53 13.31 -5.51
N LEU A 160 -11.76 14.32 -5.11
CA LEU A 160 -10.81 15.01 -5.99
C LEU A 160 -9.71 14.07 -6.50
N GLY A 161 -9.10 13.25 -5.64
CA GLY A 161 -8.05 12.31 -6.01
C GLY A 161 -8.53 11.21 -6.96
N ASN A 162 -9.78 10.76 -6.80
CA ASN A 162 -10.43 9.83 -7.73
C ASN A 162 -10.79 10.52 -9.07
N ALA A 163 -11.16 11.80 -9.06
CA ALA A 163 -11.27 12.59 -10.29
C ALA A 163 -9.89 12.84 -10.95
N THR A 164 -8.81 12.81 -10.15
CA THR A 164 -7.41 12.94 -10.57
C THR A 164 -6.75 11.57 -10.83
N LYS A 165 -7.53 10.47 -10.91
CA LYS A 165 -7.05 9.19 -11.49
C LYS A 165 -6.86 9.25 -13.01
N CYS A 166 -6.86 10.45 -13.60
CA CYS A 166 -6.09 10.67 -14.81
C CYS A 166 -4.63 10.38 -14.48
N LEU A 167 -4.12 9.23 -14.95
CA LEU A 167 -2.70 9.09 -15.25
C LEU A 167 -2.27 10.43 -15.88
N MET A 168 -1.25 11.09 -15.32
CA MET A 168 -0.66 12.27 -15.95
C MET A 168 0.12 11.82 -17.19
N VAL A 169 -0.62 11.39 -18.20
CA VAL A 169 -0.15 11.04 -19.51
C VAL A 169 -0.05 12.35 -20.28
N SER A 170 1.15 12.69 -20.76
CA SER A 170 1.29 13.86 -21.62
C SER A 170 0.45 13.67 -22.89
N ALA A 171 0.05 14.76 -23.54
CA ALA A 171 -0.72 14.68 -24.80
C ALA A 171 -0.03 13.77 -25.84
N GLN A 172 1.31 13.77 -25.88
CA GLN A 172 2.10 12.89 -26.75
C GLN A 172 1.95 11.41 -26.39
N GLN A 173 2.05 11.07 -25.11
CA GLN A 173 1.92 9.68 -24.64
C GLN A 173 0.49 9.15 -24.84
N THR A 174 -0.51 10.02 -24.76
CA THR A 174 -1.91 9.66 -25.03
C THR A 174 -2.10 9.27 -26.50
N GLU A 175 -1.49 10.01 -27.42
CA GLU A 175 -1.55 9.68 -28.86
C GLU A 175 -0.79 8.38 -29.20
N GLU A 176 0.34 8.12 -28.53
CA GLU A 176 1.07 6.85 -28.64
C GLU A 176 0.23 5.67 -28.13
N LEU A 177 -0.44 5.82 -26.99
CA LEU A 177 -1.33 4.81 -26.42
C LEU A 177 -2.55 4.56 -27.29
N LYS A 178 -3.19 5.62 -27.83
CA LYS A 178 -4.28 5.49 -28.80
C LYS A 178 -3.83 4.71 -30.03
N THR A 179 -2.63 4.98 -30.53
CA THR A 179 -2.07 4.28 -31.69
C THR A 179 -1.83 2.79 -31.40
N PHE A 180 -1.44 2.45 -30.18
CA PHE A 180 -1.14 1.06 -29.78
C PHE A 180 -2.39 0.24 -29.41
N LEU A 181 -3.36 0.86 -28.73
CA LEU A 181 -4.52 0.19 -28.13
C LEU A 181 -5.79 0.28 -28.97
N ASN A 182 -5.79 1.04 -30.07
CA ASN A 182 -6.92 1.09 -30.98
C ASN A 182 -6.79 0.07 -32.10
N CYS A 183 -7.93 -0.50 -32.48
CA CYS A 183 -8.01 -1.39 -33.61
C CYS A 183 -7.69 -0.64 -34.92
N LEU A 184 -6.84 -1.24 -35.75
CA LEU A 184 -6.47 -0.65 -37.04
C LEU A 184 -7.67 -0.53 -38.00
N VAL A 185 -8.72 -1.32 -37.80
CA VAL A 185 -9.94 -1.36 -38.63
C VAL A 185 -11.00 -0.39 -38.09
N CYS A 186 -11.54 -0.62 -36.89
CA CYS A 186 -12.64 0.20 -36.37
C CYS A 186 -12.19 1.51 -35.69
N LYS A 187 -10.87 1.73 -35.54
CA LYS A 187 -10.26 2.89 -34.87
C LYS A 187 -10.67 3.12 -33.40
N GLY A 188 -11.49 2.24 -32.84
CA GLY A 188 -11.86 2.24 -31.42
C GLY A 188 -10.98 1.33 -30.56
N PRO A 189 -11.19 1.34 -29.23
CA PRO A 189 -10.46 0.48 -28.30
C PRO A 189 -10.66 -0.99 -28.66
N MET A 190 -9.59 -1.78 -28.61
CA MET A 190 -9.65 -3.19 -28.99
C MET A 190 -10.54 -3.99 -28.04
N ASP A 191 -11.58 -4.60 -28.58
CA ASP A 191 -12.36 -5.65 -27.92
C ASP A 191 -11.86 -7.02 -28.38
N ASN A 192 -11.49 -7.88 -27.44
CA ASN A 192 -10.82 -9.16 -27.72
C ASN A 192 -9.59 -8.99 -28.63
N PRO A 193 -8.48 -8.41 -28.12
CA PRO A 193 -7.33 -8.02 -28.92
C PRO A 193 -6.61 -9.22 -29.55
N VAL A 194 -6.12 -9.01 -30.77
CA VAL A 194 -5.38 -10.00 -31.55
C VAL A 194 -3.95 -9.55 -31.78
N PHE A 195 -3.02 -10.48 -31.57
CA PHE A 195 -1.60 -10.34 -31.81
C PHE A 195 -1.17 -11.11 -33.07
N THR A 196 -0.23 -10.57 -33.83
CA THR A 196 0.37 -11.25 -34.99
C THR A 196 1.83 -11.63 -34.74
N SER A 197 2.26 -12.79 -35.22
CA SER A 197 3.67 -13.20 -35.16
C SER A 197 4.60 -12.40 -36.10
N CYS A 198 4.08 -11.89 -37.22
CA CYS A 198 4.90 -11.29 -38.26
C CYS A 198 5.49 -9.93 -37.88
N CYS A 199 4.75 -9.11 -37.14
CA CYS A 199 5.21 -7.79 -36.67
C CYS A 199 5.18 -7.66 -35.15
N SER A 200 4.99 -8.79 -34.45
CA SER A 200 4.98 -8.91 -33.00
C SER A 200 4.17 -7.81 -32.32
N SER A 201 2.95 -7.55 -32.80
CA SER A 201 2.15 -6.45 -32.28
C SER A 201 0.66 -6.72 -32.27
N LEU A 202 -0.05 -5.98 -31.41
CA LEU A 202 -1.51 -5.93 -31.40
C LEU A 202 -2.00 -5.18 -32.63
N ILE A 203 -2.97 -5.77 -33.32
CA ILE A 203 -3.48 -5.27 -34.60
C ILE A 203 -4.95 -4.85 -34.56
N GLY A 204 -5.75 -5.41 -33.65
CA GLY A 204 -7.15 -5.06 -33.56
C GLY A 204 -8.04 -6.05 -32.83
N CYS A 205 -9.34 -5.79 -32.89
CA CYS A 205 -10.38 -6.67 -32.38
C CYS A 205 -10.44 -7.96 -33.20
N TRP A 206 -10.74 -9.08 -32.54
CA TRP A 206 -10.91 -10.39 -33.21
C TRP A 206 -11.84 -10.33 -34.42
N ALA A 207 -13.06 -9.83 -34.24
CA ALA A 207 -14.06 -9.77 -35.30
C ALA A 207 -13.60 -8.94 -36.52
N CYS A 208 -12.90 -7.82 -36.27
CA CYS A 208 -12.40 -6.96 -37.34
C CYS A 208 -11.28 -7.62 -38.14
N VAL A 209 -10.36 -8.29 -37.45
CA VAL A 209 -9.22 -8.98 -38.06
C VAL A 209 -9.68 -10.22 -38.82
N GLU A 210 -10.63 -10.98 -38.25
CA GLU A 210 -11.23 -12.15 -38.89
C GLU A 210 -11.91 -11.78 -40.21
N HIS A 211 -12.67 -10.68 -40.22
CA HIS A 211 -13.29 -10.18 -41.46
C HIS A 211 -12.26 -9.71 -42.50
N TRP A 212 -11.18 -9.07 -42.06
CA TRP A 212 -10.07 -8.71 -42.96
C TRP A 212 -9.43 -9.95 -43.60
N CYS A 213 -9.19 -11.01 -42.82
CA CYS A 213 -8.60 -12.25 -43.34
C CYS A 213 -9.48 -12.97 -44.36
N GLN A 214 -10.79 -12.70 -44.40
CA GLN A 214 -11.68 -13.22 -45.44
C GLN A 214 -11.51 -12.48 -46.78
N THR A 215 -11.03 -11.24 -46.75
CA THR A 215 -10.92 -10.36 -47.93
C THR A 215 -9.48 -10.17 -48.41
N SER A 216 -8.50 -10.43 -47.55
CA SER A 216 -7.08 -10.23 -47.83
C SER A 216 -6.22 -11.29 -47.14
N SER A 217 -5.23 -11.82 -47.85
CA SER A 217 -4.25 -12.77 -47.34
C SER A 217 -3.01 -12.10 -46.71
N THR A 218 -3.06 -10.79 -46.47
CA THR A 218 -1.92 -10.01 -45.96
C THR A 218 -2.18 -9.42 -44.58
N CYS A 219 -1.13 -9.26 -43.78
CA CYS A 219 -1.22 -8.65 -42.46
C CYS A 219 -1.66 -7.18 -42.54
N LEU A 220 -2.63 -6.79 -41.69
CA LEU A 220 -3.15 -5.42 -41.57
C LEU A 220 -2.08 -4.35 -41.30
N LYS A 221 -0.98 -4.71 -40.62
CA LYS A 221 0.04 -3.75 -40.20
C LYS A 221 1.27 -3.73 -41.12
N CYS A 222 1.84 -4.91 -41.40
CA CYS A 222 3.09 -5.01 -42.17
C CYS A 222 2.93 -5.62 -43.57
N ARG A 223 1.71 -6.01 -43.96
CA ARG A 223 1.38 -6.64 -45.25
C ARG A 223 2.12 -7.97 -45.54
N ALA A 224 2.70 -8.61 -44.52
CA ALA A 224 3.28 -9.94 -44.68
C ALA A 224 2.22 -10.97 -45.11
N GLU A 225 2.60 -11.87 -46.01
CA GLU A 225 1.74 -12.94 -46.56
C GLU A 225 1.67 -14.17 -45.65
N SER A 226 2.69 -14.39 -44.81
CA SER A 226 2.73 -15.46 -43.81
C SER A 226 2.68 -14.86 -42.41
N PHE A 227 1.59 -15.14 -41.69
CA PHE A 227 1.42 -14.72 -40.31
C PHE A 227 0.48 -15.66 -39.56
N THR A 228 0.63 -15.69 -38.23
CA THR A 228 -0.26 -16.43 -37.33
C THR A 228 -0.94 -15.42 -36.41
N LEU A 229 -2.24 -15.62 -36.18
CA LEU A 229 -3.05 -14.81 -35.28
C LEU A 229 -3.16 -15.49 -33.92
N TYR A 230 -2.90 -14.72 -32.87
CA TYR A 230 -3.03 -15.17 -31.48
C TYR A 230 -4.05 -14.28 -30.78
N ARG A 231 -5.10 -14.89 -30.24
CA ARG A 231 -6.04 -14.19 -29.37
C ARG A 231 -5.39 -13.98 -28.01
N VAL A 232 -5.40 -12.73 -27.55
CA VAL A 232 -4.82 -12.38 -26.25
C VAL A 232 -5.94 -12.28 -25.23
N ASN A 233 -5.89 -13.15 -24.21
CA ASN A 233 -6.82 -13.15 -23.09
C ASN A 233 -6.19 -12.47 -21.87
N GLY A 234 -7.01 -11.98 -20.94
CA GLY A 234 -6.54 -11.37 -19.69
C GLY A 234 -6.15 -9.89 -19.77
N LEU A 235 -6.23 -9.27 -20.95
CA LEU A 235 -6.03 -7.81 -21.10
C LEU A 235 -7.32 -6.98 -20.92
N ALA A 236 -8.47 -7.62 -20.71
CA ALA A 236 -9.76 -6.92 -20.64
C ALA A 236 -9.79 -5.82 -19.56
N GLU A 237 -9.21 -6.09 -18.38
CA GLU A 237 -9.10 -5.11 -17.28
C GLU A 237 -8.17 -3.95 -17.63
N VAL A 238 -7.09 -4.21 -18.38
CA VAL A 238 -6.16 -3.19 -18.86
C VAL A 238 -6.87 -2.26 -19.86
N PHE A 239 -7.56 -2.83 -20.84
CA PHE A 239 -8.34 -2.03 -21.81
C PHE A 239 -9.51 -1.27 -21.16
N ALA A 240 -10.07 -1.76 -20.06
CA ALA A 240 -11.09 -1.03 -19.30
C ALA A 240 -10.52 0.25 -18.66
N ILE A 241 -9.31 0.19 -18.10
CA ILE A 241 -8.63 1.35 -17.51
C ILE A 241 -8.28 2.40 -18.58
N PHE A 242 -7.82 1.97 -19.76
CA PHE A 242 -7.43 2.90 -20.83
C PHE A 242 -8.61 3.44 -21.65
N ARG A 243 -9.80 2.84 -21.55
CA ARG A 243 -10.99 3.33 -22.26
C ARG A 243 -11.32 4.77 -21.90
N ASP A 244 -11.15 5.13 -20.62
CA ASP A 244 -11.40 6.48 -20.11
C ASP A 244 -10.35 7.51 -20.54
N ILE A 245 -9.24 7.07 -21.15
CA ILE A 245 -8.12 7.91 -21.63
C ILE A 245 -8.12 8.02 -23.16
N ILE A 246 -8.64 7.01 -23.85
CA ILE A 246 -8.60 6.86 -25.31
C ILE A 246 -9.83 7.47 -25.99
N VAL A 247 -11.00 7.47 -25.33
CA VAL A 247 -12.25 8.09 -25.78
C VAL A 247 -12.25 9.58 -25.47
#